data_AF-A0A672PAG5-F1
#
_entry.id   AF-A0A672PAG5-F1
#
_cell.length_a   1.000
_cell.length_b   1.000
_cell.length_c   1.000
_cell.angle_alpha   90.00
_cell.angle_beta   90.00
_cell.angle_gamma   90.00
#
_symmetry.space_group_name_H-M   'P 1'
#
loop_
_entity.id
_entity.type
_entity.pdbx_description
1 polymer ?
#
loop_
_entity_poly.entity_id
_entity_poly.type
_entity_poly.pdbx_seq_one_letter_code
_entity_poly.pdbx_strand_id
1 'polypeptide(L)'
;MVQMEARAQNSFRSKSGVSRASEDQTVDQQWMTAERRTEHTQHEAYTAHEVLLNAVTSKHFQNSRRSRSPFRRAGEQGVISASELAVLDCVTRGGSRLSFKAHFICDLPDVSSLTERLQYLNVSFNHLTHVPQEVCDLHQLRVLKMRNNPIEELPAQISKLHKLQTLVVSFCKITQLPEQLYSLPCLQHLDVSYNLLRSLSSDIRHLRSLRSLNVEGNQLVALPAGLLRVSVSELRMSGNYTHVLLWSENSCNSPQTLLHTAAHTLAHTHTQQRYTHLLPTARVILNSAGVCDACRGPMFGAGLKLIRPAHSVFGLPSVPVMFCCCSPACLHRFRNQTNIISNNQMQSDQTRATLFSCRTAAFTLL
;
A
#
# COMPACT_ATOMS: atom_id res chain seq x y z
N MET A 1 1.26 -27.13 34.44
CA MET A 1 1.57 -26.20 33.34
C MET A 1 0.60 -26.32 32.15
N VAL A 2 -0.67 -26.74 32.34
CA VAL A 2 -1.70 -26.80 31.27
C VAL A 2 -3.08 -26.25 31.73
N GLN A 3 -3.16 -25.62 32.92
CA GLN A 3 -4.43 -25.05 33.42
C GLN A 3 -4.37 -23.55 33.77
N MET A 4 -3.29 -22.85 33.41
CA MET A 4 -3.19 -21.38 33.59
C MET A 4 -3.46 -20.56 32.32
N GLU A 5 -3.47 -21.16 31.12
CA GLU A 5 -3.72 -20.43 29.86
C GLU A 5 -5.22 -20.18 29.58
N ALA A 6 -6.12 -20.98 30.14
CA ALA A 6 -7.56 -20.82 29.92
C ALA A 6 -8.22 -19.68 30.74
N ARG A 7 -7.52 -19.14 31.76
CA ARG A 7 -8.04 -18.04 32.60
C ARG A 7 -7.66 -16.65 32.10
N ALA A 8 -6.69 -16.52 31.20
CA ALA A 8 -6.31 -15.23 30.61
C ALA A 8 -7.25 -14.77 29.48
N GLN A 9 -7.91 -15.71 28.77
CA GLN A 9 -8.80 -15.40 27.65
C GLN A 9 -10.21 -14.96 28.07
N ASN A 10 -10.66 -15.29 29.29
CA ASN A 10 -11.98 -14.90 29.80
C ASN A 10 -12.01 -13.59 30.61
N SER A 11 -10.85 -13.02 30.96
CA SER A 11 -10.77 -11.73 31.68
C SER A 11 -10.72 -10.50 30.77
N PHE A 12 -10.54 -10.67 29.46
CA PHE A 12 -10.48 -9.56 28.50
C PHE A 12 -11.84 -9.20 27.87
N ARG A 13 -12.93 -9.84 28.32
CA ARG A 13 -14.27 -9.69 27.74
C ARG A 13 -15.22 -8.74 28.47
N SER A 14 -14.75 -7.96 29.45
CA SER A 14 -15.66 -7.09 30.24
C SER A 14 -15.26 -5.62 30.41
N LYS A 15 -14.15 -5.13 29.86
CA LYS A 15 -13.81 -3.68 29.93
C LYS A 15 -13.02 -3.17 28.71
N SER A 16 -13.72 -2.92 27.60
CA SER A 16 -13.26 -2.00 26.55
C SER A 16 -14.44 -1.53 25.67
N GLY A 17 -15.46 -0.98 26.32
CA GLY A 17 -16.41 -0.10 25.64
C GLY A 17 -15.79 1.28 25.43
N VAL A 18 -14.91 1.43 24.43
CA VAL A 18 -14.47 2.75 23.93
C VAL A 18 -14.30 2.68 22.40
N SER A 19 -15.26 3.29 21.71
CA SER A 19 -15.26 3.84 20.33
C SER A 19 -14.13 3.40 19.37
N ARG A 20 -14.40 2.39 18.53
CA ARG A 20 -13.58 2.05 17.33
C ARG A 20 -14.38 1.95 16.02
N ALA A 21 -15.69 2.19 16.06
CA ALA A 21 -16.58 2.23 14.89
C ALA A 21 -16.76 3.65 14.29
N SER A 22 -16.18 4.68 14.92
CA SER A 22 -16.44 6.09 14.60
C SER A 22 -15.65 6.64 13.42
N GLU A 23 -14.57 5.98 12.98
CA GLU A 23 -13.66 6.52 11.94
C GLU A 23 -13.84 5.83 10.56
N ASP A 24 -14.33 4.58 10.52
CA ASP A 24 -14.84 3.98 9.27
C ASP A 24 -16.00 4.83 8.69
N GLN A 25 -16.75 5.46 9.59
CA GLN A 25 -17.78 6.42 9.21
C GLN A 25 -17.22 7.68 8.57
N THR A 26 -16.00 8.16 8.84
CA THR A 26 -15.58 9.48 8.32
C THR A 26 -15.23 9.45 6.84
N VAL A 27 -14.60 8.38 6.33
CA VAL A 27 -14.30 8.25 4.89
C VAL A 27 -15.56 7.90 4.11
N ASP A 28 -16.41 7.01 4.66
CA ASP A 28 -17.71 6.69 4.06
C ASP A 28 -18.65 7.91 4.11
N GLN A 29 -18.72 8.66 5.21
CA GLN A 29 -19.52 9.90 5.33
C GLN A 29 -18.97 11.02 4.45
N GLN A 30 -17.66 11.20 4.29
CA GLN A 30 -17.11 12.22 3.39
C GLN A 30 -17.50 11.97 1.94
N TRP A 31 -17.50 10.71 1.48
CA TRP A 31 -17.99 10.39 0.14
C TRP A 31 -19.53 10.46 0.04
N MET A 32 -20.26 10.02 1.07
CA MET A 32 -21.73 10.08 1.13
C MET A 32 -22.26 11.52 1.34
N THR A 33 -21.46 12.46 1.85
CA THR A 33 -21.83 13.88 2.02
C THR A 33 -21.49 14.73 0.80
N ALA A 34 -20.47 14.37 0.02
CA ALA A 34 -20.23 14.96 -1.29
C ALA A 34 -21.41 14.71 -2.26
N GLU A 35 -22.10 13.58 -2.09
CA GLU A 35 -23.26 13.14 -2.89
C GLU A 35 -24.56 13.87 -2.49
N ARG A 36 -24.77 14.15 -1.19
CA ARG A 36 -25.92 14.96 -0.73
C ARG A 36 -25.97 16.36 -1.33
N ARG A 37 -24.82 16.92 -1.75
CA ARG A 37 -24.74 18.21 -2.45
C ARG A 37 -25.07 18.13 -3.95
N THR A 38 -24.99 16.95 -4.55
CA THR A 38 -25.36 16.71 -5.96
C THR A 38 -26.78 16.14 -6.13
N GLU A 39 -27.37 15.58 -5.08
CA GLU A 39 -28.70 14.94 -5.12
C GLU A 39 -29.85 15.83 -4.63
N HIS A 40 -29.59 17.04 -4.14
CA HIS A 40 -30.62 17.97 -3.62
C HIS A 40 -31.58 18.58 -4.67
N THR A 41 -31.66 17.99 -5.86
CA THR A 41 -32.62 18.41 -6.90
C THR A 41 -33.65 17.38 -7.31
N GLN A 42 -33.64 16.13 -6.81
CA GLN A 42 -34.68 15.15 -7.16
C GLN A 42 -34.94 14.14 -6.03
N HIS A 43 -35.80 14.51 -5.07
CA HIS A 43 -36.45 13.54 -4.21
C HIS A 43 -37.89 13.96 -3.90
N GLU A 44 -38.83 13.40 -4.65
CA GLU A 44 -40.19 13.17 -4.17
C GLU A 44 -40.53 11.68 -4.31
N ALA A 45 -40.91 11.14 -3.15
CA ALA A 45 -41.74 9.96 -2.84
C ALA A 45 -41.79 8.79 -3.83
N TYR A 46 -41.39 7.59 -3.37
CA TYR A 46 -42.20 6.39 -3.60
C TYR A 46 -42.08 5.40 -2.44
N THR A 47 -43.23 5.19 -1.79
CA THR A 47 -43.56 4.13 -0.85
C THR A 47 -43.63 2.76 -1.54
N ALA A 48 -43.30 1.72 -0.78
CA ALA A 48 -43.31 0.32 -1.19
C ALA A 48 -44.67 -0.13 -1.74
N HIS A 49 -44.68 -0.65 -2.97
CA HIS A 49 -45.65 -1.63 -3.41
C HIS A 49 -45.03 -2.62 -4.40
N GLU A 50 -45.34 -3.90 -4.17
CA GLU A 50 -45.13 -5.03 -5.07
C GLU A 50 -45.64 -4.70 -6.48
N VAL A 51 -44.79 -4.89 -7.50
CA VAL A 51 -45.24 -4.91 -8.90
C VAL A 51 -44.61 -6.12 -9.60
N LEU A 52 -45.51 -7.04 -9.92
CA LEU A 52 -45.32 -8.21 -10.78
C LEU A 52 -44.67 -7.85 -12.11
N LEU A 53 -43.62 -8.58 -12.48
CA LEU A 53 -42.99 -8.56 -13.80
C LEU A 53 -43.92 -9.20 -14.84
N ASN A 54 -44.65 -8.40 -15.60
CA ASN A 54 -45.19 -8.82 -16.90
C ASN A 54 -44.27 -8.33 -18.02
N ALA A 55 -43.72 -9.30 -18.75
CA ALA A 55 -42.81 -9.11 -19.86
C ALA A 55 -43.48 -8.37 -21.03
N VAL A 56 -42.83 -7.32 -21.54
CA VAL A 56 -43.12 -6.75 -22.86
C VAL A 56 -41.83 -6.83 -23.68
N THR A 57 -41.82 -7.71 -24.68
CA THR A 57 -40.77 -7.78 -25.69
C THR A 57 -40.81 -6.53 -26.57
N SER A 58 -39.74 -5.72 -26.58
CA SER A 58 -39.63 -4.58 -27.48
C SER A 58 -39.23 -5.02 -28.89
N LYS A 59 -39.86 -4.41 -29.91
CA LYS A 59 -39.71 -4.76 -31.33
C LYS A 59 -38.45 -4.15 -31.99
N HIS A 60 -37.40 -3.80 -31.24
CA HIS A 60 -36.27 -3.01 -31.78
C HIS A 60 -34.89 -3.68 -31.68
N PHE A 61 -34.83 -4.97 -31.33
CA PHE A 61 -33.57 -5.72 -31.27
C PHE A 61 -33.56 -6.86 -32.29
N GLN A 62 -33.36 -6.52 -33.57
CA GLN A 62 -33.00 -7.50 -34.59
C GLN A 62 -31.56 -7.23 -35.06
N ASN A 63 -30.72 -8.26 -35.00
CA ASN A 63 -29.41 -8.43 -35.67
C ASN A 63 -28.08 -7.91 -35.04
N SER A 64 -28.02 -7.53 -33.77
CA SER A 64 -26.71 -7.49 -33.09
C SER A 64 -26.36 -8.88 -32.54
N ARG A 65 -25.36 -9.55 -33.16
CA ARG A 65 -24.75 -10.76 -32.60
C ARG A 65 -24.25 -10.42 -31.19
N ARG A 66 -24.84 -11.03 -30.16
CA ARG A 66 -24.37 -10.91 -28.77
C ARG A 66 -22.89 -11.29 -28.71
N SER A 67 -22.01 -10.32 -28.45
CA SER A 67 -20.76 -10.66 -27.76
C SER A 67 -21.17 -11.35 -26.46
N ARG A 68 -20.44 -12.41 -26.11
CA ARG A 68 -20.80 -13.46 -25.15
C ARG A 68 -21.65 -12.97 -23.96
N SER A 69 -22.72 -13.72 -23.70
CA SER A 69 -23.57 -13.58 -22.51
C SER A 69 -22.74 -13.66 -21.23
N PRO A 70 -22.98 -12.82 -20.21
CA PRO A 70 -22.35 -12.94 -18.90
C PRO A 70 -22.76 -14.25 -18.17
N PHE A 71 -23.81 -14.92 -18.64
CA PHE A 71 -24.23 -16.21 -18.15
C PHE A 71 -23.29 -17.32 -18.64
N ARG A 72 -22.42 -17.83 -17.75
CA ARG A 72 -21.84 -19.18 -17.88
C ARG A 72 -22.99 -20.20 -17.91
N ARG A 73 -22.93 -21.16 -18.84
CA ARG A 73 -23.89 -22.29 -18.87
C ARG A 73 -23.73 -23.10 -17.59
N ALA A 74 -24.84 -23.21 -16.86
CA ALA A 74 -24.96 -23.74 -15.52
C ALA A 74 -24.61 -25.23 -15.40
N GLY A 75 -23.85 -25.55 -14.36
CA GLY A 75 -24.20 -26.66 -13.47
C GLY A 75 -24.97 -26.06 -12.29
N GLU A 76 -26.21 -26.51 -12.12
CA GLU A 76 -27.11 -26.30 -10.98
C GLU A 76 -27.63 -24.87 -10.69
N GLN A 77 -28.93 -24.71 -11.01
CA GLN A 77 -29.88 -23.65 -10.63
C GLN A 77 -29.64 -22.27 -11.26
N GLY A 78 -30.53 -21.90 -12.18
CA GLY A 78 -30.61 -20.58 -12.83
C GLY A 78 -31.08 -19.45 -11.90
N VAL A 79 -30.58 -19.40 -10.67
CA VAL A 79 -30.83 -18.34 -9.70
C VAL A 79 -29.65 -17.38 -9.75
N ILE A 80 -29.92 -16.12 -10.11
CA ILE A 80 -28.92 -15.05 -10.09
C ILE A 80 -28.40 -14.91 -8.66
N SER A 81 -27.08 -15.00 -8.48
CA SER A 81 -26.47 -14.83 -7.16
C SER A 81 -26.65 -13.39 -6.66
N ALA A 82 -26.65 -13.19 -5.33
CA ALA A 82 -26.74 -11.85 -4.75
C ALA A 82 -25.64 -10.90 -5.28
N SER A 83 -24.43 -11.44 -5.52
CA SER A 83 -23.33 -10.72 -6.16
C SER A 83 -23.62 -10.34 -7.61
N GLU A 84 -24.18 -11.23 -8.43
CA GLU A 84 -24.55 -10.90 -9.81
C GLU A 84 -25.68 -9.86 -9.86
N LEU A 85 -26.64 -9.94 -8.93
CA LEU A 85 -27.71 -8.95 -8.83
C LEU A 85 -27.16 -7.57 -8.44
N ALA A 86 -26.18 -7.51 -7.55
CA ALA A 86 -25.52 -6.25 -7.18
C ALA A 86 -24.71 -5.65 -8.34
N VAL A 87 -24.10 -6.47 -9.20
CA VAL A 87 -23.49 -5.98 -10.46
C VAL A 87 -24.57 -5.37 -11.36
N LEU A 88 -25.69 -6.07 -11.55
CA LEU A 88 -26.78 -5.59 -12.40
C LEU A 88 -27.37 -4.27 -11.89
N ASP A 89 -27.65 -4.17 -10.60
CA ASP A 89 -28.14 -2.94 -9.97
C ASP A 89 -27.13 -1.80 -10.16
N CYS A 90 -25.84 -2.05 -9.95
CA CYS A 90 -24.78 -1.07 -10.19
C CYS A 90 -24.77 -0.57 -11.64
N VAL A 91 -24.87 -1.48 -12.63
CA VAL A 91 -24.94 -1.11 -14.04
C VAL A 91 -26.15 -0.21 -14.32
N THR A 92 -27.32 -0.52 -13.74
CA THR A 92 -28.54 0.30 -13.93
C THR A 92 -28.45 1.69 -13.30
N ARG A 93 -27.68 1.85 -12.22
CA ARG A 93 -27.47 3.13 -11.51
C ARG A 93 -26.29 3.95 -12.04
N GLY A 94 -25.71 3.57 -13.18
CA GLY A 94 -24.61 4.32 -13.82
C GLY A 94 -23.21 3.74 -13.60
N GLY A 95 -23.06 2.68 -12.80
CA GLY A 95 -21.85 1.85 -12.75
C GLY A 95 -20.66 2.43 -11.97
N SER A 96 -20.85 3.45 -11.13
CA SER A 96 -19.75 4.18 -10.48
C SER A 96 -19.31 3.59 -9.14
N ARG A 97 -20.22 2.91 -8.41
CA ARG A 97 -20.00 2.39 -7.05
C ARG A 97 -20.55 0.98 -6.93
N LEU A 98 -19.71 0.04 -6.52
CA LEU A 98 -20.07 -1.35 -6.31
C LEU A 98 -19.59 -1.83 -4.94
N SER A 99 -20.44 -2.52 -4.20
CA SER A 99 -20.06 -3.14 -2.94
C SER A 99 -20.56 -4.57 -2.85
N PHE A 100 -19.62 -5.46 -2.57
CA PHE A 100 -19.83 -6.84 -2.18
C PHE A 100 -19.49 -7.05 -0.71
N LYS A 101 -19.70 -6.04 0.15
CA LYS A 101 -19.36 -6.18 1.57
C LYS A 101 -20.17 -7.34 2.17
N ALA A 102 -19.51 -8.28 2.82
CA ALA A 102 -20.16 -9.44 3.45
C ALA A 102 -21.06 -10.27 2.51
N HIS A 103 -20.65 -10.42 1.25
CA HIS A 103 -21.33 -11.31 0.28
C HIS A 103 -20.77 -12.74 0.31
N PHE A 104 -19.79 -13.01 1.16
CA PHE A 104 -19.12 -14.30 1.36
C PHE A 104 -18.46 -14.86 0.10
N ILE A 105 -18.12 -13.99 -0.86
CA ILE A 105 -17.53 -14.40 -2.14
C ILE A 105 -16.10 -14.90 -1.99
N CYS A 106 -15.72 -15.91 -2.77
CA CYS A 106 -14.34 -16.39 -2.92
C CYS A 106 -13.64 -15.80 -4.15
N ASP A 107 -14.43 -15.45 -5.17
CA ASP A 107 -14.00 -14.84 -6.42
C ASP A 107 -14.91 -13.66 -6.77
N LEU A 108 -14.39 -12.71 -7.54
CA LEU A 108 -15.19 -11.58 -8.00
C LEU A 108 -16.14 -12.02 -9.12
N PRO A 109 -17.44 -11.62 -9.11
CA PRO A 109 -18.30 -11.82 -10.26
C PRO A 109 -17.80 -11.02 -11.47
N ASP A 110 -18.35 -11.30 -12.66
CA ASP A 110 -17.99 -10.58 -13.87
C ASP A 110 -18.33 -9.08 -13.76
N VAL A 111 -17.29 -8.26 -13.63
CA VAL A 111 -17.37 -6.79 -13.59
C VAL A 111 -16.85 -6.13 -14.87
N SER A 112 -16.65 -6.90 -15.94
CA SER A 112 -16.08 -6.40 -17.21
C SER A 112 -16.86 -5.22 -17.80
N SER A 113 -18.17 -5.19 -17.61
CA SER A 113 -19.07 -4.10 -18.02
C SER A 113 -18.88 -2.78 -17.26
N LEU A 114 -18.20 -2.82 -16.11
CA LEU A 114 -18.00 -1.68 -15.22
C LEU A 114 -16.58 -1.08 -15.30
N THR A 115 -15.68 -1.72 -16.04
CA THR A 115 -14.24 -1.39 -16.15
C THR A 115 -13.96 0.09 -16.43
N GLU A 116 -14.74 0.73 -17.30
CA GLU A 116 -14.54 2.12 -17.71
C GLU A 116 -15.23 3.15 -16.80
N ARG A 117 -16.00 2.72 -15.80
CA ARG A 117 -16.87 3.62 -15.00
C ARG A 117 -16.68 3.49 -13.50
N LEU A 118 -16.28 2.31 -13.02
CA LEU A 118 -16.24 2.01 -11.60
C LEU A 118 -15.15 2.81 -10.90
N GLN A 119 -15.55 3.63 -9.92
CA GLN A 119 -14.65 4.47 -9.12
C GLN A 119 -14.52 3.98 -7.68
N TYR A 120 -15.52 3.24 -7.18
CA TYR A 120 -15.54 2.72 -5.83
C TYR A 120 -15.85 1.22 -5.86
N LEU A 121 -14.96 0.41 -5.30
CA LEU A 121 -15.18 -1.01 -5.09
C LEU A 121 -14.91 -1.37 -3.63
N ASN A 122 -15.90 -1.98 -2.99
CA ASN A 122 -15.75 -2.53 -1.65
C ASN A 122 -16.09 -4.02 -1.62
N VAL A 123 -15.06 -4.85 -1.46
CA VAL A 123 -15.12 -6.32 -1.31
C VAL A 123 -14.70 -6.75 0.10
N SER A 124 -14.92 -5.91 1.10
CA SER A 124 -14.54 -6.21 2.48
C SER A 124 -15.42 -7.31 3.10
N PHE A 125 -14.89 -8.04 4.09
CA PHE A 125 -15.59 -9.12 4.80
C PHE A 125 -16.02 -10.27 3.87
N ASN A 126 -15.13 -10.73 3.01
CA ASN A 126 -15.36 -11.88 2.14
C ASN A 126 -14.28 -12.95 2.37
N HIS A 127 -14.21 -13.95 1.49
CA HIS A 127 -13.28 -15.07 1.58
C HIS A 127 -12.21 -15.01 0.48
N LEU A 128 -11.88 -13.81 -0.02
CA LEU A 128 -10.87 -13.64 -1.06
C LEU A 128 -9.48 -14.04 -0.53
N THR A 129 -8.87 -15.07 -1.09
CA THR A 129 -7.49 -15.47 -0.75
C THR A 129 -6.44 -14.72 -1.55
N HIS A 130 -6.82 -14.16 -2.70
CA HIS A 130 -5.99 -13.34 -3.57
C HIS A 130 -6.79 -12.15 -4.08
N VAL A 131 -6.10 -11.12 -4.60
CA VAL A 131 -6.77 -10.03 -5.32
C VAL A 131 -7.02 -10.50 -6.77
N PRO A 132 -8.28 -10.58 -7.24
CA PRO A 132 -8.59 -10.98 -8.61
C PRO A 132 -7.97 -10.00 -9.62
N GLN A 133 -7.52 -10.51 -10.76
CA GLN A 133 -6.89 -9.68 -11.80
C GLN A 133 -7.87 -8.63 -12.34
N GLU A 134 -9.17 -8.97 -12.39
CA GLU A 134 -10.27 -8.12 -12.81
C GLU A 134 -10.30 -6.80 -12.03
N VAL A 135 -9.93 -6.81 -10.74
CA VAL A 135 -9.82 -5.59 -9.92
C VAL A 135 -8.75 -4.65 -10.46
N CYS A 136 -7.64 -5.19 -10.96
CA CYS A 136 -6.52 -4.42 -11.49
C CYS A 136 -6.80 -3.80 -12.87
N ASP A 137 -7.83 -4.29 -13.57
CA ASP A 137 -8.23 -3.76 -14.87
C ASP A 137 -9.24 -2.59 -14.73
N LEU A 138 -9.73 -2.31 -13.52
CA LEU A 138 -10.61 -1.17 -13.20
C LEU A 138 -9.85 0.17 -13.20
N HIS A 139 -9.44 0.66 -14.36
CA HIS A 139 -8.56 1.83 -14.49
C HIS A 139 -9.13 3.16 -13.93
N GLN A 140 -10.45 3.25 -13.73
CA GLN A 140 -11.10 4.42 -13.13
C GLN A 140 -11.19 4.37 -11.60
N LEU A 141 -10.75 3.27 -10.97
CA LEU A 141 -10.92 3.04 -9.54
C LEU A 141 -10.16 4.08 -8.72
N ARG A 142 -10.88 4.73 -7.81
CA ARG A 142 -10.35 5.72 -6.84
C ARG A 142 -10.30 5.15 -5.43
N VAL A 143 -11.24 4.28 -5.09
CA VAL A 143 -11.35 3.67 -3.76
C VAL A 143 -11.47 2.16 -3.90
N LEU A 144 -10.53 1.44 -3.29
CA LEU A 144 -10.54 -0.01 -3.19
C LEU A 144 -10.50 -0.42 -1.71
N LYS A 145 -11.55 -1.09 -1.26
CA LYS A 145 -11.64 -1.65 0.11
C LYS A 145 -11.72 -3.16 0.05
N MET A 146 -10.77 -3.84 0.68
CA MET A 146 -10.65 -5.31 0.72
C MET A 146 -10.44 -5.81 2.16
N ARG A 147 -10.86 -5.03 3.16
CA ARG A 147 -10.66 -5.32 4.58
C ARG A 147 -11.24 -6.68 4.97
N ASN A 148 -10.57 -7.38 5.88
CA ASN A 148 -11.05 -8.64 6.44
C ASN A 148 -11.32 -9.70 5.35
N ASN A 149 -10.27 -9.98 4.57
CA ASN A 149 -10.19 -11.10 3.64
C ASN A 149 -8.88 -11.85 3.92
N PRO A 150 -8.81 -13.17 3.70
CA PRO A 150 -7.58 -13.95 3.89
C PRO A 150 -6.52 -13.73 2.80
N ILE A 151 -6.35 -12.49 2.31
CA ILE A 151 -5.38 -12.13 1.26
C ILE A 151 -3.96 -12.16 1.83
N GLU A 152 -3.08 -12.93 1.19
CA GLU A 152 -1.67 -13.07 1.60
C GLU A 152 -0.72 -12.11 0.88
N GLU A 153 -1.06 -11.71 -0.35
CA GLU A 153 -0.24 -10.83 -1.17
C GLU A 153 -1.07 -9.90 -2.05
N LEU A 154 -0.50 -8.75 -2.39
CA LEU A 154 -1.05 -7.84 -3.39
C LEU A 154 -0.33 -8.06 -4.74
N PRO A 155 -1.06 -8.12 -5.86
CA PRO A 155 -0.46 -8.34 -7.17
C PRO A 155 0.33 -7.11 -7.63
N ALA A 156 1.41 -7.32 -8.40
CA ALA A 156 2.20 -6.25 -9.01
C ALA A 156 1.37 -5.34 -9.94
N GLN A 157 0.30 -5.90 -10.51
CA GLN A 157 -0.66 -5.24 -11.39
C GLN A 157 -1.48 -4.15 -10.67
N ILE A 158 -1.41 -4.03 -9.34
CA ILE A 158 -2.04 -2.93 -8.60
C ILE A 158 -1.58 -1.56 -9.11
N SER A 159 -0.38 -1.46 -9.69
CA SER A 159 0.15 -0.24 -10.32
C SER A 159 -0.69 0.28 -11.50
N LYS A 160 -1.51 -0.57 -12.14
CA LYS A 160 -2.44 -0.17 -13.22
C LYS A 160 -3.54 0.78 -12.73
N LEU A 161 -3.81 0.81 -11.42
CA LEU A 161 -4.83 1.65 -10.81
C LEU A 161 -4.33 3.08 -10.60
N HIS A 162 -3.93 3.76 -11.68
CA HIS A 162 -3.28 5.08 -11.64
C HIS A 162 -4.11 6.18 -10.95
N LYS A 163 -5.44 6.01 -10.88
CA LYS A 163 -6.38 6.93 -10.23
C LYS A 163 -6.69 6.56 -8.77
N LEU A 164 -6.10 5.49 -8.24
CA LEU A 164 -6.37 5.02 -6.89
C LEU A 164 -5.89 6.05 -5.87
N GLN A 165 -6.82 6.48 -5.01
CA GLN A 165 -6.60 7.46 -3.95
C GLN A 165 -6.65 6.80 -2.58
N THR A 166 -7.50 5.80 -2.41
CA THR A 166 -7.69 5.08 -1.14
C THR A 166 -7.56 3.59 -1.36
N LEU A 167 -6.64 2.97 -0.63
CA LEU A 167 -6.46 1.52 -0.58
C LEU A 167 -6.56 1.05 0.87
N VAL A 168 -7.57 0.23 1.16
CA VAL A 168 -7.78 -0.38 2.47
C VAL A 168 -7.67 -1.89 2.35
N VAL A 169 -6.61 -2.45 2.95
CA VAL A 169 -6.34 -3.89 3.00
C VAL A 169 -5.96 -4.30 4.42
N SER A 170 -6.74 -3.81 5.38
CA SER A 170 -6.58 -4.09 6.81
C SER A 170 -7.17 -5.45 7.21
N PHE A 171 -6.66 -6.07 8.28
CA PHE A 171 -7.14 -7.39 8.74
C PHE A 171 -7.03 -8.47 7.65
N CYS A 172 -5.94 -8.45 6.91
CA CYS A 172 -5.59 -9.50 5.95
C CYS A 172 -4.37 -10.28 6.49
N LYS A 173 -3.70 -11.05 5.63
CA LYS A 173 -2.51 -11.84 5.98
C LYS A 173 -1.27 -11.35 5.23
N ILE A 174 -1.24 -10.07 4.87
CA ILE A 174 -0.19 -9.52 4.02
C ILE A 174 1.14 -9.51 4.77
N THR A 175 2.16 -10.13 4.18
CA THR A 175 3.52 -10.17 4.75
C THR A 175 4.45 -9.11 4.16
N GLN A 176 4.21 -8.71 2.91
CA GLN A 176 4.97 -7.68 2.19
C GLN A 176 4.08 -6.91 1.22
N LEU A 177 4.44 -5.64 0.96
CA LEU A 177 3.81 -4.83 -0.07
C LEU A 177 4.64 -4.89 -1.36
N PRO A 178 4.02 -5.04 -2.55
CA PRO A 178 4.74 -5.09 -3.82
C PRO A 178 5.38 -3.73 -4.12
N GLU A 179 6.57 -3.73 -4.73
CA GLU A 179 7.29 -2.50 -5.10
C GLU A 179 6.44 -1.58 -6.00
N GLN A 180 5.61 -2.19 -6.84
CA GLN A 180 4.72 -1.52 -7.77
C GLN A 180 3.65 -0.67 -7.08
N LEU A 181 3.28 -0.99 -5.83
CA LEU A 181 2.35 -0.15 -5.05
C LEU A 181 2.89 1.25 -4.84
N TYR A 182 4.21 1.41 -4.66
CA TYR A 182 4.84 2.70 -4.43
C TYR A 182 4.89 3.60 -5.68
N SER A 183 4.49 3.08 -6.84
CA SER A 183 4.40 3.84 -8.10
C SER A 183 3.05 4.54 -8.31
N LEU A 184 2.08 4.34 -7.41
CA LEU A 184 0.74 4.92 -7.52
C LEU A 184 0.77 6.45 -7.28
N PRO A 185 0.54 7.29 -8.32
CA PRO A 185 0.79 8.72 -8.23
C PRO A 185 -0.27 9.45 -7.38
N CYS A 186 -1.48 8.91 -7.33
CA CYS A 186 -2.64 9.54 -6.71
C CYS A 186 -2.97 9.01 -5.31
N LEU A 187 -2.20 8.04 -4.78
CA LEU A 187 -2.53 7.37 -3.52
C LEU A 187 -2.37 8.34 -2.35
N GLN A 188 -3.47 8.58 -1.63
CA GLN A 188 -3.56 9.53 -0.51
C GLN A 188 -3.75 8.83 0.82
N HIS A 189 -4.48 7.71 0.83
CA HIS A 189 -4.80 6.95 2.03
C HIS A 189 -4.42 5.49 1.83
N LEU A 190 -3.50 5.00 2.65
CA LEU A 190 -3.09 3.60 2.69
C LEU A 190 -3.33 3.03 4.07
N ASP A 191 -4.27 2.08 4.17
CA ASP A 191 -4.51 1.31 5.38
C ASP A 191 -4.13 -0.16 5.16
N VAL A 192 -3.06 -0.57 5.82
CA VAL A 192 -2.53 -1.94 5.86
C VAL A 192 -2.42 -2.42 7.30
N SER A 193 -3.26 -1.87 8.19
CA SER A 193 -3.28 -2.24 9.61
C SER A 193 -3.70 -3.70 9.83
N TYR A 194 -3.26 -4.28 10.94
CA TYR A 194 -3.58 -5.65 11.34
C TYR A 194 -3.23 -6.67 10.24
N ASN A 195 -2.00 -6.59 9.75
CA ASN A 195 -1.38 -7.54 8.82
C ASN A 195 -0.11 -8.12 9.46
N LEU A 196 0.73 -8.77 8.66
CA LEU A 196 1.97 -9.43 9.10
C LEU A 196 3.21 -8.72 8.53
N LEU A 197 3.13 -7.41 8.26
CA LEU A 197 4.24 -6.65 7.67
C LEU A 197 5.40 -6.54 8.66
N ARG A 198 6.59 -7.01 8.26
CA ARG A 198 7.83 -6.91 9.06
C ARG A 198 8.64 -5.66 8.75
N SER A 199 8.49 -5.12 7.54
CA SER A 199 9.18 -3.91 7.08
C SER A 199 8.39 -3.24 5.97
N LEU A 200 8.65 -1.95 5.76
CA LEU A 200 8.20 -1.20 4.57
C LEU A 200 9.42 -0.83 3.72
N SER A 201 9.25 -0.77 2.40
CA SER A 201 10.34 -0.36 1.51
C SER A 201 10.64 1.14 1.66
N SER A 202 11.90 1.52 1.43
CA SER A 202 12.30 2.93 1.29
C SER A 202 11.63 3.64 0.12
N ASP A 203 11.06 2.88 -0.82
CA ASP A 203 10.33 3.39 -1.99
C ASP A 203 9.00 4.05 -1.64
N ILE A 204 8.53 3.94 -0.39
CA ILE A 204 7.41 4.73 0.11
C ILE A 204 7.59 6.24 -0.13
N ARG A 205 8.84 6.71 -0.27
CA ARG A 205 9.20 8.07 -0.69
C ARG A 205 8.60 8.50 -2.03
N HIS A 206 8.22 7.57 -2.90
CA HIS A 206 7.66 7.86 -4.21
C HIS A 206 6.16 8.18 -4.16
N LEU A 207 5.47 7.82 -3.07
CA LEU A 207 4.07 8.15 -2.84
C LEU A 207 3.89 9.62 -2.42
N ARG A 208 4.15 10.54 -3.35
CA ARG A 208 4.14 12.00 -3.09
C ARG A 208 2.79 12.55 -2.64
N SER A 209 1.71 11.87 -3.00
CA SER A 209 0.34 12.27 -2.64
C SER A 209 -0.13 11.70 -1.31
N LEU A 210 0.67 10.85 -0.63
CA LEU A 210 0.24 10.15 0.57
C LEU A 210 0.06 11.12 1.75
N ARG A 211 -1.13 11.10 2.34
CA ARG A 211 -1.53 11.95 3.47
C ARG A 211 -1.75 11.16 4.74
N SER A 212 -2.35 9.97 4.63
CA SER A 212 -2.63 9.11 5.78
C SER A 212 -2.05 7.72 5.55
N LEU A 213 -1.29 7.23 6.53
CA LEU A 213 -0.69 5.91 6.54
C LEU A 213 -1.07 5.19 7.85
N ASN A 214 -1.79 4.08 7.73
CA ASN A 214 -2.11 3.22 8.86
C ASN A 214 -1.40 1.86 8.72
N VAL A 215 -0.48 1.60 9.65
CA VAL A 215 0.32 0.38 9.77
C VAL A 215 0.21 -0.21 11.17
N GLU A 216 -0.84 0.14 11.91
CA GLU A 216 -1.14 -0.40 13.24
C GLU A 216 -1.22 -1.94 13.23
N GLY A 217 -0.85 -2.61 14.33
CA GLY A 217 -1.05 -4.05 14.49
C GLY A 217 -0.25 -4.91 13.51
N ASN A 218 0.95 -4.47 13.12
CA ASN A 218 1.87 -5.22 12.26
C ASN A 218 3.08 -5.71 13.05
N GLN A 219 4.09 -6.23 12.35
CA GLN A 219 5.35 -6.73 12.92
C GLN A 219 6.52 -5.77 12.66
N LEU A 220 6.25 -4.46 12.51
CA LEU A 220 7.29 -3.48 12.18
C LEU A 220 8.18 -3.20 13.39
N VAL A 221 9.48 -3.14 13.16
CA VAL A 221 10.45 -2.71 14.18
C VAL A 221 10.74 -1.21 14.08
N ALA A 222 10.82 -0.72 12.84
CA ALA A 222 11.09 0.67 12.54
C ALA A 222 10.52 1.03 11.17
N LEU A 223 10.29 2.31 10.93
CA LEU A 223 9.85 2.82 9.63
C LEU A 223 11.08 3.11 8.74
N PRO A 224 10.98 2.97 7.42
CA PRO A 224 12.10 3.25 6.53
C PRO A 224 12.39 4.75 6.48
N ALA A 225 13.66 5.13 6.34
CA ALA A 225 14.08 6.52 6.18
C ALA A 225 13.40 7.25 5.00
N GLY A 226 12.92 6.50 3.99
CA GLY A 226 12.14 7.03 2.88
C GLY A 226 10.84 7.72 3.31
N LEU A 227 10.22 7.28 4.42
CA LEU A 227 8.98 7.87 4.91
C LEU A 227 9.17 9.33 5.37
N LEU A 228 10.35 9.68 5.89
CA LEU A 228 10.69 11.06 6.28
C LEU A 228 10.69 12.04 5.08
N ARG A 229 10.66 11.54 3.85
CA ARG A 229 10.62 12.36 2.63
C ARG A 229 9.21 12.61 2.12
N VAL A 230 8.21 12.03 2.76
CA VAL A 230 6.79 12.16 2.40
C VAL A 230 6.09 13.04 3.42
N SER A 231 5.22 13.93 2.96
CA SER A 231 4.40 14.80 3.80
C SER A 231 3.15 14.08 4.31
N VAL A 232 3.34 13.06 5.13
CA VAL A 232 2.22 12.35 5.78
C VAL A 232 1.68 13.23 6.91
N SER A 233 0.37 13.52 6.88
CA SER A 233 -0.31 14.28 7.94
C SER A 233 -0.72 13.40 9.11
N GLU A 234 -1.05 12.13 8.84
CA GLU A 234 -1.53 11.19 9.85
C GLU A 234 -0.79 9.85 9.71
N LEU A 235 -0.09 9.45 10.78
CA LEU A 235 0.59 8.17 10.86
C LEU A 235 0.08 7.39 12.07
N ARG A 236 -0.44 6.19 11.82
CA ARG A 236 -0.82 5.24 12.87
C ARG A 236 0.09 4.02 12.81
N MET A 237 0.81 3.76 13.89
CA MET A 237 1.79 2.66 13.97
C MET A 237 1.75 1.92 15.31
N SER A 238 0.67 2.05 16.07
CA SER A 238 0.52 1.37 17.36
C SER A 238 0.51 -0.16 17.19
N GLY A 239 0.74 -0.93 18.25
CA GLY A 239 0.70 -2.41 18.16
C GLY A 239 1.76 -3.01 17.22
N ASN A 240 2.97 -2.43 17.18
CA ASN A 240 4.13 -2.93 16.46
C ASN A 240 5.29 -3.22 17.43
N TYR A 241 6.40 -3.77 16.94
CA TYR A 241 7.61 -4.10 17.72
C TYR A 241 8.62 -2.96 17.77
N THR A 242 8.14 -1.74 18.03
CA THR A 242 8.90 -0.48 17.86
C THR A 242 9.69 -0.05 19.09
N HIS A 243 9.64 -0.84 20.17
CA HIS A 243 10.26 -0.50 21.46
C HIS A 243 11.79 -0.43 21.36
N VAL A 244 12.39 0.53 22.08
CA VAL A 244 13.84 0.82 22.04
C VAL A 244 14.71 -0.39 22.39
N LEU A 245 14.25 -1.25 23.30
CA LEU A 245 14.97 -2.46 23.69
C LEU A 245 15.19 -3.45 22.53
N LEU A 246 14.35 -3.40 21.50
CA LEU A 246 14.46 -4.29 20.33
C LEU A 246 15.42 -3.74 19.26
N TRP A 247 15.90 -2.50 19.40
CA TRP A 247 16.66 -1.85 18.34
C TRP A 247 18.05 -2.46 18.12
N SER A 248 18.72 -2.89 19.18
CA SER A 248 20.05 -3.51 19.10
C SER A 248 19.99 -4.82 18.31
N GLU A 249 19.06 -5.70 18.64
CA GLU A 249 18.85 -6.99 17.99
C GLU A 249 18.48 -6.82 16.51
N ASN A 250 17.61 -5.85 16.21
CA ASN A 250 17.12 -5.61 14.86
C ASN A 250 18.03 -4.70 14.00
N SER A 251 19.10 -4.15 14.59
CA SER A 251 20.15 -3.41 13.87
C SER A 251 21.46 -4.20 13.79
N CYS A 252 21.45 -5.50 14.10
CA CYS A 252 22.60 -6.37 13.94
C CYS A 252 23.04 -6.42 12.47
N ASN A 253 24.31 -6.12 12.23
CA ASN A 253 24.90 -6.04 10.91
C ASN A 253 25.89 -7.18 10.70
N SER A 254 25.81 -7.83 9.54
CA SER A 254 26.89 -8.68 9.04
C SER A 254 27.98 -7.82 8.40
N PRO A 255 29.25 -8.29 8.40
CA PRO A 255 30.31 -7.63 7.67
C PRO A 255 29.95 -7.54 6.18
N GLN A 256 30.23 -6.39 5.57
CA GLN A 256 30.01 -6.20 4.13
C GLN A 256 30.89 -7.16 3.34
N THR A 257 30.37 -7.69 2.24
CA THR A 257 31.16 -8.54 1.35
C THR A 257 32.31 -7.75 0.75
N LEU A 258 33.43 -8.44 0.50
CA LEU A 258 34.61 -7.85 -0.16
C LEU A 258 34.22 -7.14 -1.45
N LEU A 259 33.31 -7.75 -2.22
CA LEU A 259 32.86 -7.24 -3.49
C LEU A 259 31.99 -5.97 -3.38
N HIS A 260 31.08 -5.87 -2.41
CA HIS A 260 30.35 -4.60 -2.17
C HIS A 260 31.29 -3.51 -1.64
N THR A 261 32.28 -3.89 -0.84
CA THR A 261 33.27 -2.94 -0.31
C THR A 261 34.19 -2.43 -1.43
N ALA A 262 34.63 -3.30 -2.34
CA ALA A 262 35.40 -2.93 -3.53
C ALA A 262 34.59 -2.07 -4.50
N ALA A 263 33.32 -2.41 -4.74
CA ALA A 263 32.43 -1.58 -5.55
C ALA A 263 32.24 -0.19 -4.91
N HIS A 264 32.05 -0.13 -3.59
CA HIS A 264 31.97 1.13 -2.85
C HIS A 264 33.24 1.97 -3.00
N THR A 265 34.43 1.39 -2.85
CA THR A 265 35.68 2.14 -3.00
C THR A 265 35.86 2.64 -4.43
N LEU A 266 35.65 1.80 -5.45
CA LEU A 266 35.73 2.19 -6.87
C LEU A 266 34.79 3.36 -7.20
N ALA A 267 33.54 3.28 -6.71
CA ALA A 267 32.55 4.33 -6.94
C ALA A 267 32.92 5.63 -6.19
N HIS A 268 33.50 5.55 -5.00
CA HIS A 268 33.88 6.71 -4.20
C HIS A 268 35.16 7.39 -4.71
N THR A 269 36.12 6.63 -5.25
CA THR A 269 37.37 7.17 -5.81
C THR A 269 37.24 7.58 -7.28
N HIS A 270 36.07 7.38 -7.90
CA HIS A 270 35.83 7.64 -9.32
C HIS A 270 36.83 6.94 -10.26
N THR A 271 37.41 5.82 -9.84
CA THR A 271 38.45 5.10 -10.60
C THR A 271 37.88 4.05 -11.54
N GLN A 272 36.55 3.88 -11.58
CA GLN A 272 35.87 2.91 -12.45
C GLN A 272 36.27 3.05 -13.92
N GLN A 273 36.52 4.28 -14.40
CA GLN A 273 36.96 4.55 -15.76
C GLN A 273 38.33 3.94 -16.11
N ARG A 274 39.18 3.68 -15.11
CA ARG A 274 40.50 3.06 -15.32
C ARG A 274 40.39 1.57 -15.65
N TYR A 275 39.25 0.94 -15.40
CA TYR A 275 39.03 -0.49 -15.61
C TYR A 275 38.09 -0.70 -16.80
N THR A 276 38.67 -0.85 -17.99
CA THR A 276 37.92 -1.07 -19.24
C THR A 276 37.33 -2.48 -19.34
N HIS A 277 37.96 -3.47 -18.71
CA HIS A 277 37.54 -4.87 -18.72
C HIS A 277 37.05 -5.34 -17.34
N LEU A 278 35.91 -4.84 -16.90
CA LEU A 278 35.20 -5.38 -15.73
C LEU A 278 34.39 -6.62 -16.09
N LEU A 279 34.48 -7.66 -15.25
CA LEU A 279 33.62 -8.85 -15.30
C LEU A 279 32.14 -8.47 -15.32
N PRO A 280 31.28 -9.20 -16.06
CA PRO A 280 29.84 -8.92 -16.12
C PRO A 280 29.19 -8.82 -14.74
N THR A 281 29.54 -9.70 -13.80
CA THR A 281 29.04 -9.69 -12.42
C THR A 281 29.37 -8.38 -11.71
N ALA A 282 30.62 -7.91 -11.81
CA ALA A 282 31.04 -6.64 -11.21
C ALA A 282 30.29 -5.44 -11.81
N ARG A 283 30.01 -5.45 -13.13
CA ARG A 283 29.19 -4.42 -13.78
C ARG A 283 27.76 -4.40 -13.25
N VAL A 284 27.14 -5.57 -13.06
CA VAL A 284 25.78 -5.67 -12.49
C VAL A 284 25.72 -5.03 -11.11
N ILE A 285 26.71 -5.28 -10.26
CA ILE A 285 26.78 -4.70 -8.91
C ILE A 285 26.99 -3.19 -8.95
N LEU A 286 27.90 -2.70 -9.82
CA LEU A 286 28.12 -1.26 -9.97
C LEU A 286 26.86 -0.53 -10.47
N ASN A 287 26.05 -1.20 -11.29
CA ASN A 287 24.79 -0.67 -11.80
C ASN A 287 23.62 -0.79 -10.80
N SER A 288 23.72 -1.65 -9.78
CA SER A 288 22.69 -1.83 -8.75
C SER A 288 22.89 -0.96 -7.51
N ALA A 289 23.62 0.14 -7.65
CA ALA A 289 23.90 1.07 -6.55
C ALA A 289 22.61 1.67 -5.97
N GLY A 290 22.33 1.38 -4.70
CA GLY A 290 21.37 2.10 -3.89
C GLY A 290 21.94 3.44 -3.39
N VAL A 291 21.14 4.17 -2.61
CA VAL A 291 21.54 5.46 -2.02
C VAL A 291 21.66 5.31 -0.52
N CYS A 292 22.82 5.69 0.02
CA CYS A 292 23.07 5.74 1.45
C CYS A 292 22.19 6.80 2.13
N ASP A 293 21.50 6.45 3.21
CA ASP A 293 20.64 7.40 3.92
C ASP A 293 21.44 8.46 4.69
N ALA A 294 22.68 8.12 5.08
CA ALA A 294 23.53 8.98 5.92
C ALA A 294 24.45 9.93 5.13
N CYS A 295 25.05 9.48 4.02
CA CYS A 295 25.97 10.30 3.21
C CYS A 295 25.46 10.64 1.82
N ARG A 296 24.31 10.09 1.41
CA ARG A 296 23.76 10.19 0.04
C ARG A 296 24.63 9.60 -1.07
N GLY A 297 25.75 8.97 -0.72
CA GLY A 297 26.64 8.29 -1.65
C GLY A 297 26.09 6.93 -2.13
N PRO A 298 26.79 6.29 -3.07
CA PRO A 298 26.42 4.97 -3.57
C PRO A 298 26.51 3.93 -2.46
N MET A 299 25.51 3.06 -2.39
CA MET A 299 25.42 1.95 -1.44
C MET A 299 25.25 0.66 -2.21
N PHE A 300 26.09 -0.33 -1.92
CA PHE A 300 26.06 -1.63 -2.57
C PHE A 300 25.59 -2.70 -1.59
N GLY A 301 24.67 -3.56 -2.05
CA GLY A 301 23.98 -4.52 -1.19
C GLY A 301 22.98 -3.89 -0.23
N ALA A 302 22.65 -4.61 0.84
CA ALA A 302 21.63 -4.19 1.82
C ALA A 302 22.06 -2.98 2.69
N GLY A 303 23.34 -2.62 2.69
CA GLY A 303 23.90 -1.62 3.57
C GLY A 303 23.95 -2.05 5.04
N LEU A 304 24.51 -1.17 5.87
CA LEU A 304 24.57 -1.36 7.31
C LEU A 304 23.40 -0.62 7.98
N LYS A 305 22.58 -1.37 8.70
CA LYS A 305 21.37 -0.93 9.38
C LYS A 305 21.69 -0.18 10.67
N LEU A 306 20.94 0.90 10.91
CA LEU A 306 20.91 1.62 12.17
C LEU A 306 19.50 2.14 12.43
N ILE A 307 18.92 1.80 13.58
CA ILE A 307 17.69 2.44 14.03
C ILE A 307 18.04 3.69 14.85
N ARG A 308 17.41 4.81 14.52
CA ARG A 308 17.46 6.06 15.30
C ARG A 308 16.06 6.64 15.48
N PRO A 309 15.78 7.31 16.61
CA PRO A 309 14.52 8.03 16.77
C PRO A 309 14.51 9.28 15.89
N ALA A 310 13.40 9.49 15.19
CA ALA A 310 13.03 10.77 14.61
C ALA A 310 12.05 11.48 15.56
N HIS A 311 12.40 12.70 15.99
CA HIS A 311 11.65 13.42 17.01
C HIS A 311 10.68 14.42 16.40
N SER A 312 9.48 14.52 16.96
CA SER A 312 8.45 15.48 16.54
C SER A 312 8.09 15.36 15.05
N VAL A 313 7.94 14.13 14.57
CA VAL A 313 7.63 13.80 13.18
C VAL A 313 6.25 13.13 13.11
N PHE A 314 5.45 13.50 12.10
CA PHE A 314 4.08 13.00 11.89
C PHE A 314 3.12 13.20 13.09
N GLY A 315 3.35 14.25 13.88
CA GLY A 315 2.57 14.51 15.10
C GLY A 315 2.90 13.57 16.28
N LEU A 316 3.93 12.73 16.16
CA LEU A 316 4.38 11.80 17.19
C LEU A 316 5.67 12.30 17.86
N PRO A 317 5.86 12.04 19.18
CA PRO A 317 7.02 12.54 19.92
C PRO A 317 8.33 11.88 19.47
N SER A 318 8.29 10.58 19.16
CA SER A 318 9.45 9.80 18.73
C SER A 318 9.00 8.64 17.86
N VAL A 319 9.60 8.53 16.66
CA VAL A 319 9.33 7.47 15.70
C VAL A 319 10.64 6.73 15.41
N PRO A 320 10.72 5.40 15.60
CA PRO A 320 11.92 4.65 15.22
C PRO A 320 12.04 4.60 13.71
N VAL A 321 13.17 5.05 13.19
CA VAL A 321 13.47 5.05 11.76
C VAL A 321 14.71 4.20 11.50
N MET A 322 14.58 3.28 10.54
CA MET A 322 15.67 2.45 10.03
C MET A 322 16.41 3.20 8.92
N PHE A 323 17.72 3.35 9.10
CA PHE A 323 18.64 3.93 8.14
C PHE A 323 19.60 2.87 7.62
N CYS A 324 19.92 2.93 6.33
CA CYS A 324 20.94 2.09 5.71
C CYS A 324 22.18 2.92 5.33
N CYS A 325 23.33 2.54 5.86
CA CYS A 325 24.62 3.20 5.64
C CYS A 325 25.49 2.41 4.65
N CYS A 326 26.28 3.11 3.82
CA CYS A 326 27.08 2.49 2.78
C CYS A 326 28.36 1.79 3.27
N SER A 327 28.88 2.16 4.45
CA SER A 327 30.14 1.63 4.97
C SER A 327 30.24 1.76 6.50
N PRO A 328 31.13 1.02 7.18
CA PRO A 328 31.32 1.11 8.63
C PRO A 328 31.74 2.51 9.07
N ALA A 329 32.59 3.18 8.30
CA ALA A 329 32.99 4.57 8.55
C ALA A 329 31.79 5.52 8.49
N CYS A 330 30.92 5.34 7.49
CA CYS A 330 29.69 6.12 7.36
C CYS A 330 28.73 5.87 8.52
N LEU A 331 28.54 4.60 8.89
CA LEU A 331 27.72 4.18 10.03
C LEU A 331 28.22 4.79 11.34
N HIS A 332 29.52 4.71 11.62
CA HIS A 332 30.12 5.26 12.83
C HIS A 332 29.93 6.78 12.92
N ARG A 333 30.19 7.48 11.80
CA ARG A 333 29.93 8.93 11.71
C ARG A 333 28.47 9.26 11.97
N PHE A 334 27.54 8.52 11.33
CA PHE A 334 26.11 8.76 11.45
C PHE A 334 25.58 8.44 12.85
N ARG A 335 26.11 7.42 13.51
CA ARG A 335 25.78 7.06 14.90
C ARG A 335 26.19 8.18 15.87
N ASN A 336 27.34 8.80 15.66
CA ASN A 336 27.87 9.82 16.56
C ASN A 336 27.31 11.23 16.30
N GLN A 337 26.51 11.42 15.24
CA GLN A 337 25.86 12.70 14.97
C GLN A 337 24.76 12.99 15.99
N THR A 338 24.89 14.09 16.71
CA THR A 338 23.91 14.58 17.71
C THR A 338 22.72 15.31 17.09
N ASN A 339 22.74 15.57 15.78
CA ASN A 339 21.64 16.25 15.10
C ASN A 339 20.32 15.50 15.26
N ILE A 340 19.28 16.26 15.63
CA ILE A 340 17.91 15.76 15.74
C ILE A 340 17.40 15.47 14.34
N ILE A 341 17.04 14.22 14.07
CA ILE A 341 16.39 13.82 12.83
C ILE A 341 14.97 14.36 12.87
N SER A 342 14.71 15.41 12.09
CA SER A 342 13.40 16.05 11.93
C SER A 342 13.03 16.18 10.45
N ASN A 343 11.73 16.37 10.15
CA ASN A 343 11.22 16.48 8.78
C ASN A 343 11.93 17.55 7.94
N ASN A 344 12.37 18.65 8.55
CA ASN A 344 12.93 19.80 7.84
C ASN A 344 14.38 19.59 7.36
N GLN A 345 15.20 18.82 8.09
CA GLN A 345 16.60 18.58 7.69
C GLN A 345 16.72 17.69 6.44
N MET A 346 15.78 16.76 6.25
CA MET A 346 15.80 15.85 5.09
C MET A 346 15.21 16.48 3.82
N GLN A 347 14.36 17.49 3.94
CA GLN A 347 13.82 18.25 2.81
C GLN A 347 14.83 19.27 2.26
N SER A 348 15.60 19.95 3.12
CA SER A 348 16.67 20.87 2.67
C SER A 348 17.81 20.17 1.92
N ASP A 349 17.99 18.86 2.13
CA ASP A 349 18.94 18.04 1.38
C ASP A 349 18.47 17.69 -0.04
N GLN A 350 17.21 17.95 -0.40
CA GLN A 350 16.68 17.69 -1.76
C GLN A 350 17.41 18.51 -2.84
N THR A 351 17.83 19.75 -2.52
CA THR A 351 18.55 20.63 -3.46
C THR A 351 20.02 20.25 -3.64
N ARG A 352 20.62 19.52 -2.70
CA ARG A 352 22.00 19.00 -2.84
C ARG A 352 22.05 17.65 -3.58
N ALA A 353 20.99 16.83 -3.49
CA ALA A 353 20.94 15.52 -4.14
C ALA A 353 20.68 15.59 -5.66
N THR A 354 19.97 16.60 -6.14
CA THR A 354 19.79 16.83 -7.60
C THR A 354 21.11 17.12 -8.30
N LEU A 355 22.08 17.75 -7.62
CA LEU A 355 23.43 17.98 -8.16
C LEU A 355 24.29 16.71 -8.24
N PHE A 356 24.05 15.71 -7.39
CA PHE A 356 24.75 14.41 -7.47
C PHE A 356 24.07 13.45 -8.45
N SER A 357 22.74 13.39 -8.49
CA SER A 357 21.98 12.57 -9.45
C SER A 357 22.21 13.00 -10.91
N CYS A 358 22.35 14.30 -11.19
CA CYS A 358 22.73 14.77 -12.53
C CYS A 358 24.16 14.36 -12.92
N ARG A 359 25.07 14.14 -11.98
CA ARG A 359 26.43 13.68 -12.28
C ARG A 359 26.49 12.17 -12.57
N THR A 360 25.68 11.34 -11.92
CA THR A 360 25.61 9.91 -12.23
C THR A 360 24.79 9.61 -13.48
N ALA A 361 23.70 10.33 -13.75
CA ALA A 361 22.91 10.16 -14.97
C ALA A 361 23.62 10.70 -16.23
N ALA A 362 24.51 11.69 -16.08
CA ALA A 362 25.36 12.15 -17.19
C ALA A 362 26.45 11.14 -17.58
N PHE A 363 26.73 10.12 -16.75
CA PHE A 363 27.74 9.10 -17.02
C PHE A 363 27.21 7.83 -17.67
N THR A 364 25.90 7.72 -17.91
CA THR A 364 25.28 6.60 -18.63
C THR A 364 24.94 6.92 -20.09
N LEU A 365 25.22 8.15 -20.56
CA LEU A 365 24.92 8.63 -21.92
C LEU A 365 26.14 9.16 -22.70
N LEU A 366 27.36 8.90 -22.21
CA LEU A 366 28.64 9.04 -22.92
C LEU A 366 29.45 7.79 -22.65
#